data_AF-A0A645AVG2-F1
#
_entry.id   AF-A0A645AVG2-F1
#
_cell.length_a   1.000
_cell.length_b   1.000
_cell.length_c   1.000
_cell.angle_alpha   90.00
_cell.angle_beta   90.00
_cell.angle_gamma   90.00
#
_symmetry.space_group_name_H-M   'P 1'
#
loop_
_entity.id
_entity.type
_entity.pdbx_description
1 polymer ?
#
loop_
_entity_poly.entity_id
_entity_poly.type
_entity_poly.pdbx_seq_one_letter_code
_entity_poly.pdbx_strand_id
1 'polypeptide(L)'
;MKISSAACELFCEKGYSATSTSEIAKRAEVSEGTIFRYFATKKDLLLYIATYGIEMFAEDIAIKPLVDLSEKYKDESIEKFLYELVMNRYKLMEEHKSIIMIFMNELSFHNEIQELFRKEIGEKVNDILTKSFDNFFKRGVFRDDINTRSAMRYFSGMIFVIFMEHVHGMRDENVSIEEDVKIAIDIFLNGVRNRN
;
A
#
# COMPACT_ATOMS: atom_id res chain seq x y z
N MET A 1 11.80 16.11 12.53
CA MET A 1 11.47 17.18 13.50
C MET A 1 10.68 16.56 14.66
N LYS A 2 10.87 16.98 15.93
CA LYS A 2 10.18 16.37 17.09
C LYS A 2 8.65 16.41 17.00
N ILE A 3 8.07 17.52 16.50
CA ILE A 3 6.61 17.70 16.35
C ILE A 3 6.01 16.69 15.37
N SER A 4 6.61 16.51 14.20
CA SER A 4 6.08 15.61 13.17
C SER A 4 6.18 14.13 13.58
N SER A 5 7.24 13.74 14.30
CA SER A 5 7.37 12.38 14.85
C SER A 5 6.29 12.09 15.89
N ALA A 6 6.16 12.98 16.89
CA ALA A 6 5.17 12.84 17.95
C ALA A 6 3.72 12.81 17.43
N ALA A 7 3.43 13.64 16.43
CA ALA A 7 2.12 13.64 15.77
C ALA A 7 1.88 12.35 14.98
N CYS A 8 2.87 11.87 14.23
CA CYS A 8 2.79 10.60 13.51
C CYS A 8 2.49 9.44 14.47
N GLU A 9 3.22 9.33 15.59
CA GLU A 9 2.99 8.33 16.62
C GLU A 9 1.56 8.38 17.18
N LEU A 10 1.09 9.56 17.58
CA LEU A 10 -0.27 9.73 18.13
C LEU A 10 -1.36 9.44 17.10
N PHE A 11 -1.15 9.83 15.83
CA PHE A 11 -2.07 9.49 14.75
C PHE A 11 -2.12 7.97 14.51
N CYS A 12 -1.00 7.27 14.66
CA CYS A 12 -0.96 5.80 14.61
C CYS A 12 -1.67 5.17 15.81
N GLU A 13 -1.47 5.70 17.02
CA GLU A 13 -2.00 5.13 18.28
C GLU A 13 -3.53 5.22 18.37
N LYS A 14 -4.13 6.32 17.92
CA LYS A 14 -5.57 6.59 18.12
C LYS A 14 -6.28 7.32 16.98
N GLY A 15 -5.60 7.57 15.87
CA GLY A 15 -6.15 8.27 14.71
C GLY A 15 -6.00 9.79 14.76
N TYR A 16 -6.03 10.42 13.58
CA TYR A 16 -5.92 11.87 13.41
C TYR A 16 -7.03 12.62 14.17
N SER A 17 -8.29 12.21 13.99
CA SER A 17 -9.45 12.89 14.57
C SER A 17 -9.43 12.88 16.10
N ALA A 18 -9.03 11.79 16.73
CA ALA A 18 -8.97 11.64 18.19
C ALA A 18 -7.71 12.26 18.83
N THR A 19 -6.80 12.81 18.04
CA THR A 19 -5.55 13.43 18.52
C THR A 19 -5.69 14.95 18.60
N SER A 20 -5.44 15.52 19.79
CA SER A 20 -5.39 16.97 19.99
C SER A 20 -3.98 17.55 19.81
N THR A 21 -3.87 18.82 19.43
CA THR A 21 -2.60 19.55 19.33
C THR A 21 -1.89 19.68 20.68
N SER A 22 -2.64 19.73 21.78
CA SER A 22 -2.10 19.70 23.14
C SER A 22 -1.35 18.40 23.46
N GLU A 23 -1.91 17.25 23.06
CA GLU A 23 -1.25 15.95 23.26
C GLU A 23 0.02 15.82 22.42
N ILE A 24 -0.01 16.32 21.18
CA ILE A 24 1.17 16.38 20.32
C ILE A 24 2.24 17.25 20.96
N ALA A 25 1.87 18.41 21.50
CA ALA A 25 2.80 19.33 22.16
C ALA A 25 3.45 18.66 23.37
N LYS A 26 2.65 17.97 24.20
CA LYS A 26 3.14 17.21 25.35
C LYS A 26 4.11 16.10 24.94
N ARG A 27 3.78 15.32 23.91
CA ARG A 27 4.63 14.22 23.41
C ARG A 27 5.93 14.74 22.77
N ALA A 28 5.86 15.87 22.07
CA ALA A 28 7.02 16.51 21.44
C ALA A 28 7.88 17.35 22.42
N GLU A 29 7.45 17.49 23.68
CA GLU A 29 8.08 18.33 24.71
C GLU A 29 8.19 19.80 24.30
N VAL A 30 7.15 20.35 23.69
CA VAL A 30 7.08 21.76 23.25
C VAL A 30 5.79 22.43 23.73
N SER A 31 5.70 23.75 23.61
CA SER A 31 4.43 24.45 23.80
C SER A 31 3.51 24.28 22.59
N GLU A 32 2.20 24.31 22.81
CA GLU A 32 1.23 24.25 21.71
C GLU A 32 1.39 25.43 20.73
N GLY A 33 1.75 26.62 21.23
CA GLY A 33 2.11 27.76 20.40
C GLY A 33 3.33 27.53 19.50
N THR A 34 4.24 26.61 19.88
CA THR A 34 5.36 26.22 19.03
C THR A 34 4.86 25.42 17.83
N ILE A 35 3.87 24.55 18.01
CA ILE A 35 3.25 23.82 16.89
C ILE A 35 2.60 24.81 15.93
N PHE A 36 1.80 25.75 16.43
CA PHE A 36 1.12 26.75 15.59
C PHE A 36 2.05 27.71 14.86
N ARG A 37 3.30 27.85 15.33
CA ARG A 37 4.34 28.60 14.61
C ARG A 37 4.83 27.89 13.36
N TYR A 38 4.83 26.56 13.34
CA TYR A 38 5.25 25.74 12.19
C TYR A 38 4.08 25.29 11.32
N PHE A 39 2.92 25.04 11.92
CA PHE A 39 1.72 24.50 11.27
C PHE A 39 0.50 25.28 11.69
N ALA A 40 -0.11 26.02 10.76
CA ALA A 40 -1.27 26.86 11.08
C ALA A 40 -2.45 26.04 11.63
N THR A 41 -2.59 24.80 11.19
CA THR A 41 -3.62 23.87 11.65
C THR A 41 -3.08 22.46 11.88
N LYS A 42 -3.84 21.63 12.62
CA LYS A 42 -3.57 20.18 12.73
C LYS A 42 -3.59 19.50 11.36
N LYS A 43 -4.42 19.98 10.42
CA LYS A 43 -4.47 19.50 9.02
C LYS A 43 -3.15 19.78 8.31
N ASP A 44 -2.55 20.96 8.48
CA ASP A 44 -1.27 21.29 7.85
C ASP A 44 -0.14 20.39 8.36
N LEU A 45 -0.16 20.03 9.65
CA LEU A 45 0.76 19.06 10.23
C LEU A 45 0.56 17.65 9.64
N LEU A 46 -0.69 17.21 9.48
CA LEU A 46 -1.00 15.94 8.81
C LEU A 46 -0.52 15.94 7.36
N LEU A 47 -0.83 16.98 6.59
CA LEU A 47 -0.39 17.12 5.20
C LEU A 47 1.13 17.11 5.10
N TYR A 48 1.84 17.79 6.02
CA TYR A 48 3.29 17.75 6.07
C TYR A 48 3.83 16.34 6.32
N ILE A 49 3.27 15.61 7.29
CA ILE A 49 3.67 14.23 7.60
C ILE A 49 3.39 13.30 6.42
N ALA A 50 2.19 13.41 5.84
CA ALA A 50 1.78 12.61 4.68
C ALA A 50 2.66 12.90 3.47
N THR A 51 2.93 14.18 3.20
CA THR A 51 3.74 14.60 2.05
C THR A 51 5.17 14.12 2.19
N TYR A 52 5.79 14.46 3.31
CA TYR A 52 7.17 14.06 3.59
C TYR A 52 7.30 12.54 3.68
N GLY A 53 6.30 11.85 4.26
CA GLY A 53 6.26 10.41 4.36
C GLY A 53 6.17 9.73 2.99
N ILE A 54 5.26 10.17 2.12
CA ILE A 54 5.15 9.63 0.75
C ILE A 54 6.42 9.93 -0.03
N GLU A 55 6.84 11.19 -0.09
CA GLU A 55 7.98 11.58 -0.95
C GLU A 55 9.29 10.92 -0.53
N MET A 56 9.55 10.78 0.78
CA MET A 56 10.79 10.15 1.25
C MET A 56 10.78 8.63 1.12
N PHE A 57 9.65 8.01 1.40
CA PHE A 57 9.62 6.57 1.61
C PHE A 57 8.96 5.79 0.49
N ALA A 58 8.15 6.42 -0.38
CA ALA A 58 7.49 5.71 -1.48
C ALA A 58 8.49 4.98 -2.37
N GLU A 59 9.60 5.64 -2.73
CA GLU A 59 10.60 5.06 -3.62
C GLU A 59 11.24 3.80 -3.00
N ASP A 60 11.81 3.91 -1.81
CA ASP A 60 12.56 2.82 -1.17
C ASP A 60 11.66 1.73 -0.59
N ILE A 61 10.47 2.07 -0.09
CA ILE A 61 9.55 1.11 0.54
C ILE A 61 8.65 0.44 -0.51
N ALA A 62 8.09 1.19 -1.45
CA ALA A 62 7.04 0.67 -2.34
C ALA A 62 7.51 0.42 -3.77
N ILE A 63 8.25 1.37 -4.37
CA ILE A 63 8.56 1.35 -5.80
C ILE A 63 9.74 0.44 -6.10
N LYS A 64 10.91 0.69 -5.51
CA LYS A 64 12.13 -0.06 -5.78
C LYS A 64 11.99 -1.56 -5.48
N PRO A 65 11.39 -1.99 -4.35
CA PRO A 65 11.15 -3.41 -4.11
C PRO A 65 10.22 -4.05 -5.15
N LEU A 66 9.28 -3.28 -5.70
CA LEU A 66 8.42 -3.76 -6.78
C LEU A 66 9.17 -3.87 -8.11
N VAL A 67 10.02 -2.89 -8.46
CA VAL A 67 10.87 -2.95 -9.65
C VAL A 67 11.80 -4.16 -9.59
N ASP A 68 12.51 -4.33 -8.47
CA ASP A 68 13.46 -5.43 -8.28
C ASP A 68 12.76 -6.80 -8.39
N LEU A 69 11.56 -6.91 -7.80
CA LEU A 69 10.74 -8.11 -7.90
C LEU A 69 10.28 -8.36 -9.34
N SER A 70 9.75 -7.33 -10.00
CA SER A 70 9.27 -7.41 -11.37
C SER A 70 10.37 -7.86 -12.34
N GLU A 71 11.59 -7.37 -12.17
CA GLU A 71 12.73 -7.76 -12.98
C GLU A 71 13.20 -9.19 -12.64
N LYS A 72 13.30 -9.53 -11.35
CA LYS A 72 13.78 -10.84 -10.88
C LYS A 72 12.90 -11.99 -11.37
N TYR A 73 11.57 -11.81 -11.40
CA TYR A 73 10.61 -12.87 -11.73
C TYR A 73 9.97 -12.71 -13.11
N LYS A 74 10.52 -11.87 -14.00
CA LYS A 74 9.93 -11.59 -15.32
C LYS A 74 9.80 -12.83 -16.22
N ASP A 75 10.76 -13.76 -16.13
CA ASP A 75 10.85 -14.95 -17.00
C ASP A 75 10.28 -16.21 -16.34
N GLU A 76 9.83 -16.11 -15.08
CA GLU A 76 9.29 -17.22 -14.30
C GLU A 76 7.86 -17.59 -14.72
N SER A 77 7.25 -18.55 -14.05
CA SER A 77 5.81 -18.81 -14.21
C SER A 77 4.97 -17.67 -13.63
N ILE A 78 3.78 -17.45 -14.19
CA ILE A 78 2.87 -16.43 -13.65
C ILE A 78 2.47 -16.73 -12.20
N GLU A 79 2.29 -18.01 -11.84
CA GLU A 79 2.04 -18.45 -10.47
C GLU A 79 3.13 -17.93 -9.53
N LYS A 80 4.39 -18.17 -9.90
CA LYS A 80 5.53 -17.81 -9.07
C LYS A 80 5.63 -16.30 -8.96
N PHE A 81 5.45 -15.58 -10.07
CA PHE A 81 5.42 -14.12 -10.06
C PHE A 81 4.32 -13.56 -9.16
N LEU A 82 3.08 -14.04 -9.29
CA LEU A 82 1.95 -13.57 -8.48
C LEU A 82 2.14 -13.88 -7.00
N TYR A 83 2.66 -15.07 -6.67
CA TYR A 83 2.96 -15.45 -5.29
C TYR A 83 3.99 -14.51 -4.66
N GLU A 84 5.12 -14.33 -5.34
CA GLU A 84 6.20 -13.46 -4.85
C GLU A 84 5.74 -12.01 -4.76
N LEU A 85 4.97 -11.53 -5.73
CA LEU A 85 4.36 -10.20 -5.72
C LEU A 85 3.51 -10.00 -4.45
N VAL A 86 2.57 -10.90 -4.20
CA VAL A 86 1.66 -10.75 -3.05
C VAL A 86 2.40 -10.88 -1.73
N MET A 87 3.29 -11.85 -1.58
CA MET A 87 4.08 -12.01 -0.34
C MET A 87 5.00 -10.82 -0.07
N ASN A 88 5.59 -10.23 -1.12
CA ASN A 88 6.40 -9.02 -0.98
C ASN A 88 5.54 -7.81 -0.56
N ARG A 89 4.33 -7.66 -1.10
CA ARG A 89 3.39 -6.60 -0.68
C ARG A 89 2.86 -6.83 0.73
N TYR A 90 2.59 -8.07 1.12
CA TYR A 90 2.16 -8.43 2.46
C TYR A 90 3.25 -8.08 3.50
N LYS A 91 4.51 -8.44 3.24
CA LYS A 91 5.63 -8.10 4.11
C LYS A 91 5.81 -6.59 4.30
N LEU A 92 5.68 -5.83 3.21
CA LEU A 92 5.68 -4.37 3.25
C LEU A 92 4.56 -3.84 4.16
N MET A 93 3.36 -4.44 4.08
CA MET A 93 2.23 -4.06 4.94
C MET A 93 2.47 -4.35 6.42
N GLU A 94 3.08 -5.50 6.75
CA GLU A 94 3.46 -5.85 8.12
C GLU A 94 4.50 -4.87 8.68
N GLU A 95 5.59 -4.63 7.95
CA GLU A 95 6.71 -3.79 8.40
C GLU A 95 6.32 -2.31 8.54
N HIS A 96 5.31 -1.87 7.79
CA HIS A 96 4.90 -0.46 7.71
C HIS A 96 3.41 -0.23 8.01
N LYS A 97 2.81 -1.11 8.83
CA LYS A 97 1.36 -1.11 9.11
C LYS A 97 0.83 0.26 9.54
N SER A 98 1.53 0.94 10.43
CA SER A 98 1.06 2.21 11.03
C SER A 98 0.95 3.34 10.01
N ILE A 99 1.95 3.49 9.15
CA ILE A 99 1.94 4.53 8.11
C ILE A 99 0.90 4.20 7.02
N ILE A 100 0.72 2.92 6.70
CA ILE A 100 -0.31 2.47 5.76
C ILE A 100 -1.72 2.72 6.32
N MET A 101 -1.96 2.44 7.61
CA MET A 101 -3.23 2.76 8.26
C MET A 101 -3.54 4.26 8.24
N ILE A 102 -2.53 5.12 8.49
CA ILE A 102 -2.71 6.57 8.34
C ILE A 102 -3.17 6.91 6.93
N PHE A 103 -2.48 6.41 5.89
CA PHE A 103 -2.89 6.69 4.52
C PHE A 103 -4.29 6.15 4.21
N MET A 104 -4.60 4.92 4.59
CA MET A 104 -5.92 4.33 4.32
C MET A 104 -7.06 5.12 4.96
N ASN A 105 -6.87 5.57 6.20
CA ASN A 105 -7.87 6.36 6.90
C ASN A 105 -8.01 7.76 6.31
N GLU A 106 -6.90 8.43 5.97
CA GLU A 106 -6.92 9.84 5.59
C GLU A 106 -7.12 10.07 4.08
N LEU A 107 -6.80 9.09 3.23
CA LEU A 107 -7.00 9.17 1.77
C LEU A 107 -8.46 9.47 1.44
N SER A 108 -9.43 8.99 2.22
CA SER A 108 -10.86 9.23 1.94
C SER A 108 -11.31 10.66 2.24
N PHE A 109 -10.52 11.45 2.97
CA PHE A 109 -10.94 12.77 3.50
C PHE A 109 -10.12 13.95 2.95
N HIS A 110 -8.99 13.71 2.30
CA HIS A 110 -8.07 14.76 1.87
C HIS A 110 -7.63 14.59 0.42
N ASN A 111 -8.20 15.41 -0.48
CA ASN A 111 -7.91 15.41 -1.91
C ASN A 111 -6.41 15.61 -2.20
N GLU A 112 -5.74 16.43 -1.40
CA GLU A 112 -4.30 16.71 -1.53
C GLU A 112 -3.45 15.44 -1.30
N ILE A 113 -3.83 14.63 -0.31
CA ILE A 113 -3.15 13.35 -0.01
C ILE A 113 -3.49 12.32 -1.09
N GLN A 114 -4.74 12.29 -1.57
CA GLN A 114 -5.14 11.42 -2.70
C GLN A 114 -4.29 11.69 -3.94
N GLU A 115 -4.17 12.96 -4.31
CA GLU A 115 -3.43 13.36 -5.50
C GLU A 115 -1.94 13.03 -5.37
N LEU A 116 -1.35 13.27 -4.20
CA LEU A 116 0.04 12.91 -3.95
C LEU A 116 0.26 11.39 -4.00
N PHE A 117 -0.60 10.61 -3.35
CA PHE A 117 -0.52 9.15 -3.37
C PHE A 117 -0.69 8.61 -4.80
N ARG A 118 -1.65 9.16 -5.56
CA ARG A 118 -1.90 8.80 -6.96
C ARG A 118 -0.64 9.01 -7.80
N LYS A 119 0.00 10.18 -7.70
CA LYS A 119 1.18 10.54 -8.48
C LYS A 119 2.44 9.77 -8.05
N GLU A 120 2.72 9.73 -6.75
CA GLU A 120 4.00 9.23 -6.25
C GLU A 120 4.04 7.71 -6.11
N ILE A 121 2.88 7.06 -5.95
CA ILE A 121 2.77 5.61 -5.77
C ILE A 121 1.88 5.00 -6.86
N GLY A 122 0.63 5.46 -6.97
CA GLY A 122 -0.40 4.81 -7.81
C GLY A 122 -0.02 4.66 -9.28
N GLU A 123 0.38 5.76 -9.93
CA GLU A 123 0.78 5.77 -11.35
C GLU A 123 2.03 4.92 -11.59
N LYS A 124 3.06 5.07 -10.76
CA LYS A 124 4.32 4.31 -10.87
C LYS A 124 4.09 2.81 -10.70
N VAL A 125 3.34 2.41 -9.67
CA VAL A 125 2.98 1.01 -9.42
C VAL A 125 2.15 0.45 -10.58
N ASN A 126 1.18 1.20 -11.07
CA ASN A 126 0.37 0.79 -12.21
C ASN A 126 1.22 0.56 -13.46
N ASP A 127 2.18 1.44 -13.75
CA ASP A 127 3.06 1.32 -14.90
C ASP A 127 3.98 0.10 -14.79
N ILE A 128 4.55 -0.17 -13.61
CA ILE A 128 5.40 -1.34 -13.38
C ILE A 128 4.59 -2.63 -13.55
N LEU A 129 3.43 -2.73 -12.89
CA LEU A 129 2.60 -3.93 -12.95
C LEU A 129 2.02 -4.16 -14.35
N THR A 130 1.62 -3.10 -15.06
CA THR A 130 1.13 -3.24 -16.45
C THR A 130 2.21 -3.84 -17.34
N LYS A 131 3.46 -3.34 -17.26
CA LYS A 131 4.59 -3.89 -18.02
C LYS A 131 4.89 -5.34 -17.66
N SER A 132 4.85 -5.67 -16.36
CA SER A 132 5.07 -7.05 -15.89
C SER A 132 3.98 -7.98 -16.41
N PHE A 133 2.70 -7.63 -16.27
CA PHE A 133 1.60 -8.47 -16.75
C PHE A 133 1.61 -8.60 -18.27
N ASP A 134 1.86 -7.51 -19.02
CA ASP A 134 1.95 -7.55 -20.48
C ASP A 134 2.99 -8.56 -20.97
N ASN A 135 4.09 -8.74 -20.24
CA ASN A 135 5.09 -9.78 -20.54
C ASN A 135 4.48 -11.19 -20.47
N PHE A 136 3.65 -11.46 -19.46
CA PHE A 136 2.95 -12.74 -19.32
C PHE A 136 1.82 -12.92 -20.34
N PHE A 137 1.11 -11.84 -20.71
CA PHE A 137 0.11 -11.86 -21.78
C PHE A 137 0.71 -12.24 -23.13
N LYS A 138 1.86 -11.65 -23.49
CA LYS A 138 2.58 -11.97 -24.73
C LYS A 138 3.04 -13.42 -24.84
N ARG A 139 3.16 -14.12 -23.71
CA ARG A 139 3.52 -15.55 -23.64
C ARG A 139 2.32 -16.49 -23.86
N GLY A 140 1.11 -15.96 -24.11
CA GLY A 140 -0.08 -16.76 -24.40
C GLY A 140 -0.71 -17.44 -23.18
N VAL A 141 -0.41 -16.94 -21.97
CA VAL A 141 -0.86 -17.56 -20.71
C VAL A 141 -2.36 -17.34 -20.47
N PHE A 142 -2.92 -16.24 -20.97
CA PHE A 142 -4.28 -15.79 -20.67
C PHE A 142 -5.24 -16.04 -21.83
N ARG A 143 -6.54 -16.13 -21.51
CA ARG A 143 -7.63 -16.17 -22.50
C ARG A 143 -7.69 -14.88 -23.33
N ASP A 144 -8.05 -15.03 -24.60
CA ASP A 144 -8.09 -13.93 -25.57
C ASP A 144 -9.16 -12.86 -25.26
N ASP A 145 -10.18 -13.19 -24.45
CA ASP A 145 -11.24 -12.27 -24.02
C ASP A 145 -10.84 -11.38 -22.82
N ILE A 146 -9.68 -11.64 -22.22
CA ILE A 146 -9.16 -10.91 -21.05
C ILE A 146 -8.02 -10.00 -21.49
N ASN A 147 -8.07 -8.74 -21.05
CA ASN A 147 -6.93 -7.82 -21.16
C ASN A 147 -6.18 -7.67 -19.84
N THR A 148 -4.93 -7.18 -19.92
CA THR A 148 -4.03 -6.93 -18.79
C THR A 148 -4.70 -6.16 -17.65
N ARG A 149 -5.40 -5.08 -17.97
CA ARG A 149 -6.05 -4.23 -16.96
C ARG A 149 -7.15 -4.97 -16.21
N SER A 150 -7.97 -5.76 -16.89
CA SER A 150 -9.02 -6.57 -16.27
C SER A 150 -8.42 -7.65 -15.37
N ALA A 151 -7.40 -8.37 -15.86
CA ALA A 151 -6.70 -9.38 -15.08
C ALA A 151 -6.10 -8.80 -13.79
N MET A 152 -5.36 -7.68 -13.90
CA MET A 152 -4.81 -6.96 -12.76
C MET A 152 -5.90 -6.52 -11.79
N ARG A 153 -6.98 -5.88 -12.27
CA ARG A 153 -8.07 -5.39 -11.42
C ARG A 153 -8.70 -6.50 -10.57
N TYR A 154 -9.05 -7.62 -11.18
CA TYR A 154 -9.72 -8.70 -10.46
C TYR A 154 -8.78 -9.42 -9.51
N PHE A 155 -7.52 -9.66 -9.92
CA PHE A 155 -6.52 -10.23 -9.02
C PHE A 155 -6.27 -9.30 -7.82
N SER A 156 -6.05 -8.00 -8.06
CA SER A 156 -5.89 -7.02 -6.99
C SER A 156 -7.09 -6.97 -6.06
N GLY A 157 -8.31 -7.12 -6.57
CA GLY A 157 -9.52 -7.18 -5.73
C GLY A 157 -9.53 -8.37 -4.78
N MET A 158 -9.10 -9.55 -5.24
CA MET A 158 -9.00 -10.76 -4.39
C MET A 158 -7.97 -10.57 -3.27
N ILE A 159 -6.82 -9.97 -3.59
CA ILE A 159 -5.75 -9.73 -2.61
C ILE A 159 -6.08 -8.58 -1.65
N PHE A 160 -6.81 -7.56 -2.12
CA PHE A 160 -7.18 -6.40 -1.32
C PHE A 160 -7.95 -6.79 -0.06
N VAL A 161 -8.89 -7.73 -0.15
CA VAL A 161 -9.67 -8.17 1.02
C VAL A 161 -8.76 -8.80 2.08
N ILE A 162 -7.87 -9.71 1.68
CA ILE A 162 -6.90 -10.37 2.57
C ILE A 162 -6.03 -9.31 3.29
N PHE A 163 -5.56 -8.32 2.54
CA PHE A 163 -4.74 -7.23 3.07
C PHE A 163 -5.52 -6.35 4.05
N MET A 164 -6.77 -6.02 3.75
CA MET A 164 -7.59 -5.19 4.62
C MET A 164 -7.94 -5.89 5.94
N GLU A 165 -8.27 -7.18 5.91
CA GLU A 165 -8.49 -7.96 7.12
C GLU A 165 -7.25 -7.99 8.01
N HIS A 166 -6.07 -8.18 7.41
CA HIS A 166 -4.81 -8.16 8.14
C HIS A 166 -4.50 -6.79 8.75
N VAL A 167 -4.61 -5.71 7.97
CA VAL A 167 -4.35 -4.34 8.43
C VAL A 167 -5.27 -3.97 9.61
N HIS A 168 -6.53 -4.38 9.57
CA HIS A 168 -7.51 -4.08 10.63
C HIS A 168 -7.49 -5.09 11.78
N GLY A 169 -6.63 -6.11 11.75
CA GLY A 169 -6.59 -7.15 12.78
C GLY A 169 -7.84 -8.02 12.84
N MET A 170 -8.57 -8.14 11.72
CA MET A 170 -9.77 -8.96 11.58
C MET A 170 -9.46 -10.36 11.02
N ARG A 171 -8.23 -10.59 10.54
CA ARG A 171 -7.81 -11.86 9.96
C ARG A 171 -7.70 -12.94 11.03
N ASP A 172 -8.20 -14.14 10.73
CA ASP A 172 -8.02 -15.31 11.59
C ASP A 172 -6.53 -15.71 11.65
N GLU A 173 -5.95 -15.67 12.85
CA GLU A 173 -4.55 -16.02 13.09
C GLU A 173 -4.24 -17.50 12.82
N ASN A 174 -5.27 -18.36 12.79
CA ASN A 174 -5.09 -19.79 12.50
C ASN A 174 -4.96 -20.09 11.00
N VAL A 175 -5.30 -19.13 10.13
CA VAL A 175 -5.21 -19.31 8.68
C VAL A 175 -3.85 -18.83 8.21
N SER A 176 -3.12 -19.63 7.43
CA SER A 176 -1.83 -19.21 6.88
C SER A 176 -2.02 -18.21 5.74
N ILE A 177 -1.30 -17.08 5.78
CA ILE A 177 -1.32 -16.11 4.67
C ILE A 177 -0.84 -16.75 3.37
N GLU A 178 0.13 -17.66 3.44
CA GLU A 178 0.64 -18.34 2.25
C GLU A 178 -0.42 -19.26 1.62
N GLU A 179 -1.28 -19.86 2.43
CA GLU A 179 -2.37 -20.72 1.95
C GLU A 179 -3.45 -19.89 1.26
N ASP A 180 -3.89 -18.78 1.86
CA ASP A 180 -4.84 -17.85 1.23
C ASP A 180 -4.33 -17.32 -0.11
N VAL A 181 -3.06 -16.94 -0.16
CA VAL A 181 -2.43 -16.45 -1.39
C VAL A 181 -2.39 -17.53 -2.46
N LYS A 182 -2.07 -18.78 -2.09
CA LYS A 182 -2.09 -19.92 -3.03
C LYS A 182 -3.51 -20.17 -3.56
N ILE A 183 -4.52 -20.13 -2.69
CA ILE A 183 -5.93 -20.29 -3.09
C ILE A 183 -6.37 -19.16 -4.03
N ALA A 184 -6.03 -17.91 -3.71
CA ALA A 184 -6.36 -16.76 -4.55
C ALA A 184 -5.72 -16.86 -5.95
N ILE A 185 -4.47 -17.28 -6.02
CA ILE A 185 -3.75 -17.51 -7.28
C ILE A 185 -4.38 -18.65 -8.08
N ASP A 186 -4.74 -19.76 -7.43
CA ASP A 186 -5.39 -20.90 -8.10
C ASP A 186 -6.75 -20.49 -8.70
N ILE A 187 -7.62 -19.86 -7.90
CA ILE A 187 -8.94 -19.38 -8.36
C ILE A 187 -8.77 -18.41 -9.54
N PHE A 188 -7.83 -17.46 -9.42
CA PHE A 188 -7.56 -16.49 -10.47
C PHE A 188 -7.10 -17.18 -11.76
N LEU A 189 -6.07 -18.02 -11.69
CA LEU A 189 -5.48 -18.66 -12.87
C LEU A 189 -6.43 -19.64 -13.55
N ASN A 190 -7.23 -20.40 -12.79
CA ASN A 190 -8.28 -21.25 -13.36
C ASN A 190 -9.39 -20.44 -14.06
N GLY A 191 -9.58 -19.17 -13.68
CA GLY A 191 -10.50 -18.25 -14.33
C GLY A 191 -9.94 -17.56 -15.57
N VAL A 192 -8.63 -17.31 -15.63
CA VAL A 192 -8.03 -16.45 -16.67
C VAL A 192 -7.14 -17.16 -17.67
N ARG A 193 -6.78 -18.42 -17.44
CA ARG A 193 -5.94 -19.19 -18.36
C ARG A 193 -6.70 -19.74 -19.56
N ASN A 194 -5.99 -19.88 -20.67
CA ASN A 194 -6.48 -20.67 -21.80
C ASN A 194 -6.74 -22.10 -21.32
N ARG A 195 -7.98 -22.55 -21.52
CA ARG A 195 -8.35 -23.95 -21.37
C ARG A 195 -7.94 -24.62 -22.68
N ASN A 196 -6.78 -25.26 -22.68
CA ASN A 196 -6.47 -26.26 -23.71
C ASN A 196 -7.40 -27.47 -23.55
#